data_AF-A0A8J3DJX1-F1
#
_entry.id   AF-A0A8J3DJX1-F1
#
_cell.length_a   1.000
_cell.length_b   1.000
_cell.length_c   1.000
_cell.angle_alpha   90.00
_cell.angle_beta   90.00
_cell.angle_gamma   90.00
#
_symmetry.space_group_name_H-M   'P 1'
#
loop_
_entity.id
_entity.type
_entity.pdbx_description
1 polymer ?
#
loop_
_entity_poly.entity_id
_entity_poly.type
_entity_poly.pdbx_seq_one_letter_code
_entity_poly.pdbx_strand_id
1 'polypeptide(L)'
;MRLMRELWEVWRLLISAFLLTLCVSPVSAVVDLKPATSPQGYVARLLINEAPFPGESGYVSEADTRAAMEAILMTLHARSVTLPIPYTREQVADTNSTNILDVITAGGERGQVDGFYRNKSGQLAMVPRIEDRINYLMGIAGQGKPGRFSRLLDYAITISNEYFDGELHLTDRFGSLARVGSIAVTGGSYSWMTNRPKFHPGGYFVKIPNSDDGVLGGNRFFTLKKID
;
A
#
# COMPACT_ATOMS: atom_id res chain seq x y z
N MET A 1 35.12 59.48 -4.99
CA MET A 1 34.93 58.50 -6.08
C MET A 1 35.01 57.03 -5.65
N ARG A 2 35.89 56.63 -4.71
CA ARG A 2 36.03 55.24 -4.26
C ARG A 2 34.79 54.69 -3.52
N LEU A 3 34.21 55.51 -2.62
CA LEU A 3 33.03 55.16 -1.82
C LEU A 3 31.77 54.83 -2.67
N MET A 4 31.57 55.54 -3.79
CA MET A 4 30.44 55.31 -4.69
C MET A 4 30.55 53.98 -5.46
N ARG A 5 31.77 53.51 -5.77
CA ARG A 5 31.95 52.21 -6.44
C ARG A 5 31.68 51.06 -5.48
N GLU A 6 32.10 51.17 -4.23
CA GLU A 6 31.86 50.14 -3.21
C GLU A 6 30.38 49.99 -2.89
N LEU A 7 29.64 51.11 -2.77
CA LEU A 7 28.19 51.08 -2.59
C LEU A 7 27.47 50.44 -3.79
N TRP A 8 27.90 50.73 -5.01
CA TRP A 8 27.31 50.15 -6.23
C TRP A 8 27.48 48.62 -6.31
N GLU A 9 28.65 48.10 -5.92
CA GLU A 9 28.90 46.65 -5.91
C GLU A 9 28.12 45.94 -4.80
N VAL A 10 27.97 46.55 -3.63
CA VAL A 10 27.12 46.00 -2.54
C VAL A 10 25.65 45.95 -2.98
N TRP A 11 25.15 47.01 -3.63
CA TRP A 11 23.78 47.03 -4.16
C TRP A 11 23.56 46.02 -5.28
N ARG A 12 24.54 45.82 -6.18
CA ARG A 12 24.48 44.76 -7.20
C ARG A 12 24.42 43.36 -6.59
N LEU A 13 25.22 43.09 -5.56
CA LEU A 13 25.22 41.80 -4.88
C LEU A 13 23.90 41.56 -4.12
N LEU A 14 23.35 42.58 -3.46
CA LEU A 14 22.07 42.48 -2.76
C LEU A 14 20.89 42.28 -3.72
N ILE A 15 20.85 42.99 -4.84
CA ILE A 15 19.82 42.80 -5.88
C ILE A 15 19.94 41.40 -6.52
N SER A 16 21.17 40.94 -6.77
CA SER A 16 21.40 39.59 -7.32
C SER A 16 20.99 38.50 -6.33
N ALA A 17 21.25 38.66 -5.03
CA ALA A 17 20.83 37.73 -3.98
C ALA A 17 19.30 37.74 -3.77
N PHE A 18 18.66 38.91 -3.90
CA PHE A 18 17.20 39.06 -3.81
C PHE A 18 16.48 38.46 -5.04
N LEU A 19 17.06 38.60 -6.24
CA LEU A 19 16.55 37.96 -7.45
C LEU A 19 16.76 36.44 -7.45
N LEU A 20 17.85 35.92 -6.86
CA LEU A 20 18.07 34.48 -6.73
C LEU A 20 17.06 33.81 -5.79
N THR A 21 16.58 34.52 -4.76
CA THR A 21 15.60 33.99 -3.81
C THR A 21 14.18 33.96 -4.35
N LEU A 22 13.86 34.80 -5.34
CA LEU A 22 12.54 34.83 -6.01
C LEU A 22 12.37 33.74 -7.10
N CYS A 23 13.45 33.06 -7.50
CA CYS A 23 13.41 32.03 -8.56
C CYS A 23 13.34 30.58 -8.02
N VAL A 24 13.19 30.37 -6.72
CA VAL A 24 12.96 29.01 -6.18
C VAL A 24 11.48 28.67 -6.35
N SER A 25 11.12 28.23 -7.57
CA SER A 25 9.86 27.53 -7.78
C SER A 25 9.78 26.36 -6.80
N PRO A 26 8.64 26.14 -6.11
CA PRO A 26 8.49 24.94 -5.30
C PRO A 26 8.67 23.72 -6.22
N VAL A 27 9.70 22.92 -5.96
CA VAL A 27 9.84 21.61 -6.59
C VAL A 27 8.61 20.80 -6.17
N SER A 28 7.69 20.62 -7.10
CA SER A 28 6.63 19.63 -6.97
C SER A 28 7.33 18.28 -6.88
N ALA A 29 7.13 17.54 -5.79
CA ALA A 29 7.60 16.16 -5.73
C ALA A 29 6.75 15.34 -6.68
N VAL A 30 7.28 15.11 -7.87
CA VAL A 30 6.70 14.16 -8.81
C VAL A 30 6.89 12.77 -8.22
N VAL A 31 5.78 12.16 -7.80
CA VAL A 31 5.74 10.76 -7.36
C VAL A 31 5.95 9.88 -8.60
N ASP A 32 7.08 9.16 -8.64
CA ASP A 32 7.44 8.31 -9.78
C ASP A 32 6.86 6.89 -9.64
N LEU A 33 5.62 6.74 -10.08
CA LEU A 33 4.92 5.46 -10.05
C LEU A 33 5.20 4.68 -11.34
N LYS A 34 6.00 3.60 -11.24
CA LYS A 34 6.29 2.67 -12.35
C LYS A 34 5.04 2.25 -13.13
N PRO A 35 5.14 1.85 -14.42
CA PRO A 35 3.98 1.46 -15.22
C PRO A 35 3.10 0.39 -14.55
N ALA A 36 1.78 0.49 -14.70
CA ALA A 36 0.82 -0.48 -14.13
C ALA A 36 1.02 -1.91 -14.65
N THR A 37 1.65 -2.07 -15.82
CA THR A 37 2.01 -3.36 -16.41
C THR A 37 3.25 -4.01 -15.80
N SER A 38 4.02 -3.26 -14.99
CA SER A 38 5.16 -3.80 -14.24
C SER A 38 4.72 -4.39 -12.89
N PRO A 39 5.38 -5.44 -12.37
CA PRO A 39 5.07 -6.00 -11.06
C PRO A 39 5.08 -4.94 -9.94
N GLN A 40 6.14 -4.14 -9.88
CA GLN A 40 6.30 -3.08 -8.87
C GLN A 40 5.19 -2.02 -8.97
N GLY A 41 4.93 -1.54 -10.20
CA GLY A 41 3.89 -0.53 -10.42
C GLY A 41 2.49 -1.05 -10.14
N TYR A 42 2.23 -2.34 -10.38
CA TYR A 42 0.95 -2.97 -10.10
C TYR A 42 0.70 -3.14 -8.61
N VAL A 43 1.68 -3.66 -7.87
CA VAL A 43 1.58 -3.82 -6.41
C VAL A 43 1.51 -2.45 -5.71
N ALA A 44 2.29 -1.46 -6.14
CA ALA A 44 2.21 -0.11 -5.57
C ALA A 44 0.79 0.47 -5.69
N ARG A 45 0.15 0.28 -6.85
CA ARG A 45 -1.24 0.71 -7.07
C ARG A 45 -2.24 -0.04 -6.20
N LEU A 46 -2.03 -1.33 -5.96
CA LEU A 46 -2.81 -2.11 -5.01
C LEU A 46 -2.69 -1.53 -3.60
N LEU A 47 -1.48 -1.31 -3.11
CA LEU A 47 -1.26 -0.77 -1.76
C LEU A 47 -1.86 0.62 -1.60
N ILE A 48 -1.73 1.46 -2.62
CA ILE A 48 -2.38 2.78 -2.66
C ILE A 48 -3.90 2.63 -2.64
N ASN A 49 -4.46 1.70 -3.43
CA ASN A 49 -5.91 1.48 -3.51
C ASN A 49 -6.51 1.05 -2.18
N GLU A 50 -5.85 0.11 -1.52
CA GLU A 50 -6.40 -0.64 -0.39
C GLU A 50 -6.16 0.02 0.97
N ALA A 51 -5.24 0.98 1.05
CA ALA A 51 -5.00 1.76 2.27
C ALA A 51 -5.72 3.13 2.21
N PRO A 52 -6.25 3.64 3.35
CA PRO A 52 -6.92 4.93 3.38
C PRO A 52 -5.92 6.09 3.40
N PHE A 53 -6.28 7.16 2.71
CA PHE A 53 -5.53 8.42 2.66
C PHE A 53 -6.23 9.52 3.49
N PRO A 54 -5.54 10.62 3.83
CA PRO A 54 -6.13 11.68 4.63
C PRO A 54 -7.45 12.19 4.06
N GLY A 55 -8.46 12.35 4.93
CA GLY A 55 -9.80 12.78 4.54
C GLY A 55 -10.73 11.65 4.09
N GLU A 56 -10.22 10.44 3.90
CA GLU A 56 -11.06 9.29 3.58
C GLU A 56 -11.51 8.53 4.84
N SER A 57 -12.66 7.85 4.76
CA SER A 57 -13.15 7.00 5.85
C SER A 57 -12.15 5.91 6.21
N GLY A 58 -11.80 5.78 7.50
CA GLY A 58 -10.83 4.82 7.99
C GLY A 58 -9.40 5.33 8.12
N TYR A 59 -9.10 6.54 7.64
CA TYR A 59 -7.79 7.16 7.88
C TYR A 59 -7.63 7.54 9.35
N VAL A 60 -6.56 7.05 9.99
CA VAL A 60 -6.18 7.40 11.37
C VAL A 60 -4.92 8.26 11.39
N SER A 61 -3.84 7.80 10.76
CA SER A 61 -2.56 8.49 10.71
C SER A 61 -1.71 8.01 9.53
N GLU A 62 -0.61 8.70 9.21
CA GLU A 62 0.36 8.18 8.22
C GLU A 62 0.95 6.83 8.65
N ALA A 63 1.29 6.67 9.94
CA ALA A 63 1.86 5.43 10.45
C ALA A 63 0.86 4.26 10.32
N ASP A 64 -0.43 4.52 10.56
CA ASP A 64 -1.49 3.52 10.41
C ASP A 64 -1.70 3.12 8.95
N THR A 65 -1.74 4.08 8.02
CA THR A 65 -1.82 3.79 6.58
C THR A 65 -0.62 2.97 6.11
N ARG A 66 0.61 3.28 6.57
CA ARG A 66 1.81 2.52 6.23
C ARG A 66 1.74 1.09 6.76
N ALA A 67 1.34 0.92 8.02
CA ALA A 67 1.13 -0.39 8.62
C ALA A 67 0.05 -1.20 7.87
N ALA A 68 -1.01 -0.55 7.38
CA ALA A 68 -2.01 -1.20 6.54
C ALA A 68 -1.39 -1.72 5.23
N MET A 69 -0.57 -0.91 4.55
CA MET A 69 0.12 -1.32 3.31
C MET A 69 1.06 -2.52 3.55
N GLU A 70 1.84 -2.51 4.64
CA GLU A 70 2.70 -3.65 5.02
C GLU A 70 1.87 -4.91 5.29
N ALA A 71 0.77 -4.79 6.05
CA ALA A 71 -0.09 -5.92 6.37
C ALA A 71 -0.76 -6.52 5.13
N ILE A 72 -1.18 -5.68 4.18
CA ILE A 72 -1.71 -6.11 2.88
C ILE A 72 -0.65 -6.91 2.12
N LEU A 73 0.55 -6.35 1.98
CA LEU A 73 1.65 -7.00 1.25
C LEU A 73 2.06 -8.31 1.91
N MET A 74 2.16 -8.35 3.24
CA MET A 74 2.48 -9.56 4.00
C MET A 74 1.43 -10.65 3.82
N THR A 75 0.14 -10.27 3.83
CA THR A 75 -0.97 -11.22 3.61
C THR A 75 -0.84 -11.85 2.23
N LEU A 76 -0.68 -11.03 1.18
CA LEU A 76 -0.54 -11.49 -0.20
C LEU A 76 0.73 -12.35 -0.40
N HIS A 77 1.85 -11.94 0.18
CA HIS A 77 3.10 -12.71 0.17
C HIS A 77 2.90 -14.09 0.78
N ALA A 78 2.29 -14.18 1.96
CA ALA A 78 2.07 -15.47 2.59
C ALA A 78 1.12 -16.37 1.79
N ARG A 79 0.08 -15.82 1.16
CA ARG A 79 -0.76 -16.60 0.23
C ARG A 79 0.09 -17.27 -0.84
N SER A 80 1.17 -16.63 -1.28
CA SER A 80 2.06 -17.17 -2.30
C SER A 80 3.11 -18.13 -1.72
N VAL A 81 3.66 -17.91 -0.51
CA VAL A 81 4.80 -18.69 0.01
C VAL A 81 4.56 -19.55 1.26
N THR A 82 3.61 -19.21 2.15
CA THR A 82 3.46 -19.88 3.46
C THR A 82 1.99 -20.03 3.84
N LEU A 83 1.56 -21.28 4.07
CA LEU A 83 0.18 -21.60 4.37
C LEU A 83 0.04 -22.29 5.73
N PRO A 84 -0.96 -21.91 6.54
CA PRO A 84 -1.28 -22.64 7.75
C PRO A 84 -1.84 -24.03 7.39
N ILE A 85 -1.29 -25.09 8.00
CA ILE A 85 -1.89 -26.43 7.93
C ILE A 85 -3.28 -26.37 8.57
N PRO A 86 -4.32 -27.03 8.01
CA PRO A 86 -4.32 -27.94 6.84
C PRO A 86 -4.74 -27.30 5.51
N TYR A 87 -4.67 -25.97 5.38
CA TYR A 87 -5.15 -25.27 4.19
C TYR A 87 -4.23 -25.48 2.97
N THR A 88 -4.85 -25.61 1.81
CA THR A 88 -4.15 -25.55 0.51
C THR A 88 -4.20 -24.15 -0.05
N ARG A 89 -3.30 -23.83 -1.00
CA ARG A 89 -3.25 -22.50 -1.61
C ARG A 89 -4.54 -22.17 -2.36
N GLU A 90 -5.06 -23.15 -3.09
CA GLU A 90 -6.30 -23.02 -3.85
C GLU A 90 -7.47 -22.64 -2.94
N GLN A 91 -7.54 -23.19 -1.74
CA GLN A 91 -8.60 -22.87 -0.78
C GLN A 91 -8.52 -21.45 -0.22
N VAL A 92 -7.35 -20.81 -0.23
CA VAL A 92 -7.14 -19.51 0.43
C VAL A 92 -6.86 -18.37 -0.54
N ALA A 93 -6.43 -18.69 -1.75
CA ALA A 93 -6.02 -17.75 -2.78
C ALA A 93 -6.69 -18.01 -4.14
N ASP A 94 -7.56 -19.02 -4.26
CA ASP A 94 -8.24 -19.39 -5.53
C ASP A 94 -7.25 -19.70 -6.68
N THR A 95 -6.00 -20.05 -6.31
CA THR A 95 -4.93 -20.43 -7.22
C THR A 95 -3.93 -21.34 -6.50
N ASN A 96 -3.18 -22.15 -7.23
CA ASN A 96 -2.06 -22.91 -6.69
C ASN A 96 -0.69 -22.22 -6.89
N SER A 97 -0.65 -21.08 -7.59
CA SER A 97 0.58 -20.36 -7.94
C SER A 97 1.34 -19.81 -6.74
N THR A 98 2.67 -19.89 -6.78
CA THR A 98 3.55 -19.24 -5.80
C THR A 98 3.92 -17.80 -6.19
N ASN A 99 3.41 -17.30 -7.31
CA ASN A 99 3.61 -15.93 -7.75
C ASN A 99 2.53 -15.02 -7.14
N ILE A 100 2.96 -13.95 -6.45
CA ILE A 100 2.06 -12.98 -5.82
C ILE A 100 1.11 -12.32 -6.83
N LEU A 101 1.53 -12.10 -8.08
CA LEU A 101 0.67 -11.51 -9.10
C LEU A 101 -0.48 -12.44 -9.49
N ASP A 102 -0.25 -13.74 -9.48
CA ASP A 102 -1.31 -14.71 -9.74
C ASP A 102 -2.25 -14.83 -8.56
N VAL A 103 -1.75 -14.69 -7.33
CA VAL A 103 -2.59 -14.58 -6.13
C VAL A 103 -3.48 -13.34 -6.20
N ILE A 104 -2.93 -12.18 -6.54
CA ILE A 104 -3.67 -10.92 -6.63
C ILE A 104 -4.79 -11.02 -7.67
N THR A 105 -4.49 -11.61 -8.82
CA THR A 105 -5.38 -11.62 -9.99
C THR A 105 -6.30 -12.84 -10.09
N ALA A 106 -6.19 -13.80 -9.16
CA ALA A 106 -7.05 -14.98 -9.10
C ALA A 106 -8.53 -14.58 -8.93
N GLY A 107 -9.42 -15.24 -9.67
CA GLY A 107 -10.86 -14.94 -9.67
C GLY A 107 -11.31 -13.78 -10.58
N GLY A 108 -10.39 -13.12 -11.30
CA GLY A 108 -10.72 -12.09 -12.28
C GLY A 108 -11.13 -10.74 -11.66
N GLU A 109 -11.96 -9.96 -12.36
CA GLU A 109 -12.30 -8.58 -11.96
C GLU A 109 -12.92 -8.46 -10.55
N ARG A 110 -13.58 -9.50 -10.06
CA ARG A 110 -14.19 -9.56 -8.71
C ARG A 110 -13.60 -10.69 -7.87
N GLY A 111 -12.34 -10.99 -8.11
CA GLY A 111 -11.62 -12.11 -7.52
C GLY A 111 -11.06 -11.83 -6.13
N GLN A 112 -9.86 -12.36 -5.88
CA GLN A 112 -9.13 -12.24 -4.61
C GLN A 112 -8.93 -10.80 -4.17
N VAL A 113 -8.63 -9.92 -5.12
CA VAL A 113 -8.52 -8.48 -4.88
C VAL A 113 -9.43 -7.77 -5.88
N ASP A 114 -10.57 -7.27 -5.39
CA ASP A 114 -11.61 -6.68 -6.24
C ASP A 114 -11.07 -5.55 -7.10
N GLY A 115 -11.19 -5.72 -8.42
CA GLY A 115 -10.74 -4.77 -9.41
C GLY A 115 -9.29 -4.94 -9.89
N PHE A 116 -8.52 -5.88 -9.35
CA PHE A 116 -7.17 -6.24 -9.83
C PHE A 116 -7.21 -7.61 -10.51
N TYR A 117 -6.90 -7.68 -11.80
CA TYR A 117 -7.07 -8.89 -12.59
C TYR A 117 -6.09 -9.00 -13.77
N ARG A 118 -6.12 -10.14 -14.47
CA ARG A 118 -5.50 -10.28 -15.80
C ARG A 118 -6.56 -10.10 -16.88
N ASN A 119 -6.29 -9.25 -17.86
CA ASN A 119 -7.18 -9.07 -19.01
C ASN A 119 -7.18 -10.31 -19.93
N LYS A 120 -7.98 -10.26 -21.00
CA LYS A 120 -8.09 -11.38 -21.98
C LYS A 120 -6.76 -11.75 -22.65
N SER A 121 -5.78 -10.85 -22.65
CA SER A 121 -4.42 -11.08 -23.18
C SER A 121 -3.44 -11.56 -22.11
N GLY A 122 -3.91 -11.84 -20.88
CA GLY A 122 -3.09 -12.27 -19.74
C GLY A 122 -2.29 -11.16 -19.07
N GLN A 123 -2.45 -9.91 -19.50
CA GLN A 123 -1.73 -8.76 -18.95
C GLN A 123 -2.40 -8.25 -17.68
N LEU A 124 -1.59 -7.71 -16.76
CA LEU A 124 -2.09 -7.04 -15.56
C LEU A 124 -2.99 -5.87 -15.93
N ALA A 125 -4.15 -5.81 -15.31
CA ALA A 125 -5.17 -4.78 -15.53
C ALA A 125 -5.86 -4.40 -14.22
N MET A 126 -6.47 -3.22 -14.23
CA MET A 126 -7.31 -2.73 -13.13
C MET A 126 -8.61 -2.19 -13.70
N VAL A 127 -9.67 -2.21 -12.89
CA VAL A 127 -10.94 -1.58 -13.27
C VAL A 127 -10.82 -0.04 -13.20
N PRO A 128 -11.59 0.71 -14.00
CA PRO A 128 -11.46 2.18 -14.09
C PRO A 128 -11.51 2.91 -12.75
N ARG A 129 -12.37 2.48 -11.82
CA ARG A 129 -12.50 3.11 -10.48
C ARG A 129 -11.19 3.13 -9.68
N ILE A 130 -10.29 2.18 -9.91
CA ILE A 130 -8.98 2.12 -9.24
C ILE A 130 -8.05 3.16 -9.85
N GLU A 131 -8.00 3.22 -11.18
CA GLU A 131 -7.20 4.21 -11.92
C GLU A 131 -7.64 5.63 -11.56
N ASP A 132 -8.95 5.89 -11.54
CA ASP A 132 -9.52 7.18 -11.15
C ASP A 132 -9.07 7.59 -9.74
N ARG A 133 -9.13 6.67 -8.78
CA ARG A 133 -8.70 6.96 -7.40
C ARG A 133 -7.20 7.23 -7.32
N ILE A 134 -6.36 6.44 -7.99
CA ILE A 134 -4.91 6.65 -7.98
C ILE A 134 -4.56 8.00 -8.62
N ASN A 135 -5.17 8.32 -9.76
CA ASN A 135 -4.97 9.61 -10.43
C ASN A 135 -5.40 10.78 -9.55
N TYR A 136 -6.51 10.66 -8.83
CA TYR A 136 -6.95 11.65 -7.86
C TYR A 136 -5.93 11.87 -6.74
N LEU A 137 -5.44 10.79 -6.12
CA LEU A 137 -4.45 10.87 -5.03
C LEU A 137 -3.11 11.44 -5.52
N MET A 138 -2.65 11.05 -6.71
CA MET A 138 -1.47 11.63 -7.35
C MET A 138 -1.66 13.12 -7.65
N GLY A 139 -2.86 13.51 -8.09
CA GLY A 139 -3.23 14.90 -8.32
C GLY A 139 -3.15 15.77 -7.06
N ILE A 140 -3.53 15.23 -5.89
CA ILE A 140 -3.34 15.92 -4.60
C ILE A 140 -1.86 16.00 -4.24
N ALA A 141 -1.11 14.90 -4.40
CA ALA A 141 0.30 14.85 -4.03
C ALA A 141 1.18 15.81 -4.86
N GLY A 142 0.83 16.05 -6.12
CA GLY A 142 1.53 16.97 -7.01
C GLY A 142 1.33 18.46 -6.70
N GLN A 143 0.45 18.82 -5.74
CA GLN A 143 0.16 20.21 -5.38
C GLN A 143 1.12 20.72 -4.30
N GLY A 144 1.92 21.73 -4.64
CA GLY A 144 2.75 22.47 -3.68
C GLY A 144 3.91 21.66 -3.08
N LYS A 145 4.21 21.88 -1.79
CA LYS A 145 5.29 21.17 -1.09
C LYS A 145 4.86 19.74 -0.72
N PRO A 146 5.80 18.77 -0.66
CA PRO A 146 5.49 17.37 -0.34
C PRO A 146 4.69 17.23 0.97
N GLY A 147 3.45 16.79 0.83
CA GLY A 147 2.49 16.63 1.91
C GLY A 147 2.41 15.20 2.45
N ARG A 148 1.38 14.91 3.24
CA ARG A 148 1.11 13.55 3.73
C ARG A 148 0.85 12.57 2.59
N PHE A 149 0.16 13.03 1.53
CA PHE A 149 -0.17 12.21 0.36
C PHE A 149 1.07 11.75 -0.38
N SER A 150 2.00 12.66 -0.71
CA SER A 150 3.23 12.29 -1.42
C SER A 150 4.04 11.28 -0.61
N ARG A 151 4.21 11.49 0.71
CA ARG A 151 4.92 10.54 1.58
C ARG A 151 4.29 9.15 1.65
N LEU A 152 2.96 9.06 1.59
CA LEU A 152 2.26 7.77 1.58
C LEU A 152 2.35 7.07 0.22
N LEU A 153 2.29 7.83 -0.88
CA LEU A 153 2.50 7.28 -2.22
C LEU A 153 3.95 6.79 -2.39
N ASP A 154 4.93 7.61 -1.98
CA ASP A 154 6.35 7.26 -2.01
C ASP A 154 6.60 6.00 -1.20
N TYR A 155 6.00 5.90 -0.01
CA TYR A 155 6.13 4.70 0.82
C TYR A 155 5.58 3.44 0.13
N ALA A 156 4.39 3.51 -0.48
CA ALA A 156 3.83 2.39 -1.25
C ALA A 156 4.74 1.97 -2.41
N ILE A 157 5.35 2.93 -3.11
CA ILE A 157 6.32 2.70 -4.18
C ILE A 157 7.58 2.03 -3.62
N THR A 158 8.13 2.55 -2.53
CA THR A 158 9.33 2.02 -1.87
C THR A 158 9.15 0.56 -1.50
N ILE A 159 8.13 0.22 -0.70
CA ILE A 159 7.95 -1.17 -0.25
C ILE A 159 7.60 -2.11 -1.41
N SER A 160 6.95 -1.62 -2.46
CA SER A 160 6.70 -2.43 -3.67
C SER A 160 7.99 -2.71 -4.44
N ASN A 161 8.89 -1.74 -4.54
CA ASN A 161 10.19 -1.95 -5.18
C ASN A 161 11.04 -2.92 -4.36
N GLU A 162 11.22 -2.64 -3.05
CA GLU A 162 12.01 -3.47 -2.14
C GLU A 162 11.53 -4.93 -2.12
N TYR A 163 10.21 -5.16 -2.20
CA TYR A 163 9.64 -6.51 -2.27
C TYR A 163 10.12 -7.29 -3.49
N PHE A 164 10.09 -6.68 -4.68
CA PHE A 164 10.50 -7.36 -5.92
C PHE A 164 12.02 -7.39 -6.11
N ASP A 165 12.74 -6.47 -5.47
CA ASP A 165 14.19 -6.45 -5.47
C ASP A 165 14.78 -7.43 -4.44
N GLY A 166 13.94 -8.01 -3.56
CA GLY A 166 14.35 -9.00 -2.54
C GLY A 166 14.92 -8.38 -1.26
N GLU A 167 14.82 -7.07 -1.12
CA GLU A 167 15.38 -6.28 -0.02
C GLU A 167 14.37 -6.05 1.11
N LEU A 168 13.08 -6.31 0.88
CA LEU A 168 12.04 -6.08 1.89
C LEU A 168 12.00 -7.21 2.92
N HIS A 169 12.34 -6.88 4.16
CA HIS A 169 12.10 -7.74 5.31
C HIS A 169 10.69 -7.53 5.85
N LEU A 170 9.71 -8.24 5.27
CA LEU A 170 8.34 -8.21 5.76
C LEU A 170 8.27 -8.80 7.17
N THR A 171 7.75 -8.00 8.10
CA THR A 171 7.48 -8.45 9.47
C THR A 171 6.00 -8.77 9.60
N ASP A 172 5.71 -9.99 10.01
CA ASP A 172 4.37 -10.42 10.32
C ASP A 172 3.94 -9.91 11.69
N ARG A 173 3.27 -8.76 11.70
CA ARG A 173 2.75 -8.07 12.89
C ARG A 173 1.92 -8.98 13.80
N PHE A 174 1.25 -9.97 13.22
CA PHE A 174 0.32 -10.84 13.93
C PHE A 174 0.83 -12.29 13.99
N GLY A 175 2.12 -12.51 13.70
CA GLY A 175 2.75 -13.83 13.67
C GLY A 175 2.68 -14.58 15.00
N SER A 176 2.72 -13.84 16.11
CA SER A 176 2.64 -14.38 17.46
C SER A 176 1.20 -14.51 18.01
N LEU A 177 0.19 -14.05 17.25
CA LEU A 177 -1.20 -14.04 17.70
C LEU A 177 -1.78 -15.46 17.68
N ALA A 178 -2.00 -16.05 18.86
CA ALA A 178 -2.57 -17.40 18.97
C ALA A 178 -4.09 -17.40 19.22
N ARG A 179 -4.66 -16.25 19.61
CA ARG A 179 -6.08 -16.12 19.99
C ARG A 179 -6.59 -14.72 19.66
N VAL A 180 -7.87 -14.65 19.29
CA VAL A 180 -8.64 -13.40 19.23
C VAL A 180 -9.88 -13.59 20.10
N GLY A 181 -9.93 -12.91 21.24
CA GLY A 181 -10.93 -13.17 22.27
C GLY A 181 -10.92 -14.65 22.72
N SER A 182 -12.07 -15.33 22.59
CA SER A 182 -12.21 -16.75 22.92
C SER A 182 -11.85 -17.70 21.76
N ILE A 183 -11.55 -17.16 20.58
CA ILE A 183 -11.33 -17.94 19.35
C ILE A 183 -9.83 -18.22 19.20
N ALA A 184 -9.46 -19.49 19.06
CA ALA A 184 -8.10 -19.87 18.68
C ALA A 184 -7.90 -19.63 17.18
N VAL A 185 -6.79 -18.97 16.84
CA VAL A 185 -6.41 -18.64 15.46
C VAL A 185 -5.03 -19.20 15.17
N THR A 186 -4.77 -19.48 13.89
CA THR A 186 -3.43 -19.84 13.45
C THR A 186 -2.65 -18.55 13.25
N GLY A 187 -1.78 -18.19 14.19
CA GLY A 187 -0.87 -17.05 14.05
C GLY A 187 -0.11 -17.08 12.72
N GLY A 188 0.33 -15.92 12.26
CA GLY A 188 0.95 -15.77 10.95
C GLY A 188 0.38 -14.58 10.18
N SER A 189 0.85 -14.41 8.94
CA SER A 189 0.32 -13.54 7.88
C SER A 189 -1.16 -13.78 7.58
N TYR A 190 -1.71 -14.83 8.19
CA TYR A 190 -3.02 -15.41 8.09
C TYR A 190 -3.74 -15.54 9.45
N SER A 191 -3.27 -14.87 10.50
CA SER A 191 -3.79 -14.77 11.89
C SER A 191 -5.29 -14.46 12.06
N TRP A 192 -5.98 -14.38 10.95
CA TRP A 192 -7.40 -14.18 10.79
C TRP A 192 -8.11 -15.53 10.62
N MET A 193 -7.47 -16.65 10.27
CA MET A 193 -8.17 -17.94 10.12
C MET A 193 -8.40 -18.64 11.47
N THR A 194 -9.63 -19.05 11.73
CA THR A 194 -9.93 -19.94 12.86
C THR A 194 -9.25 -21.30 12.67
N ASN A 195 -8.85 -21.97 13.75
CA ASN A 195 -8.32 -23.35 13.70
C ASN A 195 -9.35 -24.42 13.27
N ARG A 196 -10.51 -24.03 12.74
CA ARG A 196 -11.55 -24.95 12.30
C ARG A 196 -11.30 -25.34 10.84
N PRO A 197 -11.18 -26.63 10.51
CA PRO A 197 -10.97 -27.07 9.12
C PRO A 197 -12.24 -26.83 8.30
N LYS A 198 -12.32 -25.67 7.65
CA LYS A 198 -13.39 -25.29 6.71
C LYS A 198 -12.78 -24.76 5.42
N PHE A 199 -12.92 -25.55 4.37
CA PHE A 199 -12.12 -25.48 3.16
C PHE A 199 -12.85 -24.81 1.99
N HIS A 200 -13.24 -23.55 2.16
CA HIS A 200 -13.83 -22.75 1.08
C HIS A 200 -12.97 -21.50 0.83
N PRO A 201 -12.89 -21.01 -0.43
CA PRO A 201 -12.36 -19.69 -0.73
C PRO A 201 -12.99 -18.66 0.20
N GLY A 202 -12.14 -17.90 0.87
CA GLY A 202 -12.58 -16.88 1.81
C GLY A 202 -12.77 -17.32 3.26
N GLY A 203 -12.36 -18.53 3.69
CA GLY A 203 -12.05 -18.94 5.08
C GLY A 203 -13.05 -18.63 6.22
N TYR A 204 -12.83 -19.21 7.41
CA TYR A 204 -13.45 -18.65 8.63
C TYR A 204 -12.50 -17.62 9.19
N PHE A 205 -12.74 -16.37 8.82
CA PHE A 205 -11.90 -15.28 9.23
C PHE A 205 -12.40 -14.62 10.52
N VAL A 206 -11.46 -14.16 11.33
CA VAL A 206 -11.67 -13.46 12.58
C VAL A 206 -11.10 -12.08 12.42
N LYS A 207 -11.93 -11.07 12.67
CA LYS A 207 -11.47 -9.69 12.74
C LYS A 207 -10.60 -9.53 13.99
N ILE A 208 -9.35 -9.13 13.80
CA ILE A 208 -8.48 -8.72 14.91
C ILE A 208 -9.04 -7.40 15.48
N PRO A 209 -9.31 -7.30 16.79
CA PRO A 209 -9.90 -6.12 17.40
C PRO A 209 -8.89 -4.97 17.49
N ASN A 210 -9.38 -3.76 17.75
CA ASN A 210 -8.52 -2.58 17.97
C ASN A 210 -7.56 -2.77 19.15
N SER A 211 -7.94 -3.56 20.16
CA SER A 211 -7.07 -3.85 21.31
C SER A 211 -5.79 -4.60 20.94
N ASP A 212 -5.80 -5.28 19.79
CA ASP A 212 -4.67 -6.03 19.25
C ASP A 212 -4.13 -5.34 17.98
N ASP A 213 -4.36 -4.02 17.83
CA ASP A 213 -3.97 -3.21 16.67
C ASP A 213 -4.51 -3.71 15.31
N GLY A 214 -5.69 -4.36 15.32
CA GLY A 214 -6.24 -5.06 14.15
C GLY A 214 -7.01 -4.20 13.15
N VAL A 215 -7.31 -2.93 13.43
CA VAL A 215 -8.05 -2.04 12.52
C VAL A 215 -7.09 -1.06 11.85
N LEU A 216 -6.18 -1.64 11.07
CA LEU A 216 -5.26 -0.89 10.23
C LEU A 216 -6.03 -0.29 9.05
N GLY A 217 -5.91 1.02 8.87
CA GLY A 217 -6.53 1.72 7.76
C GLY A 217 -8.05 1.58 7.67
N GLY A 218 -8.73 1.42 8.82
CA GLY A 218 -10.18 1.28 8.87
C GLY A 218 -10.74 0.02 8.19
N ASN A 219 -9.91 -1.01 7.93
CA ASN A 219 -10.30 -2.32 7.40
C ASN A 219 -10.86 -2.33 5.96
N ARG A 220 -10.28 -1.56 5.02
CA ARG A 220 -10.72 -1.58 3.60
C ARG A 220 -10.37 -2.86 2.86
N PHE A 221 -9.17 -3.39 3.07
CA PHE A 221 -8.73 -4.65 2.45
C PHE A 221 -9.28 -5.89 3.15
N PHE A 222 -9.60 -5.77 4.44
CA PHE A 222 -9.87 -6.89 5.35
C PHE A 222 -11.32 -6.92 5.85
N THR A 223 -12.31 -6.53 5.02
CA THR A 223 -13.74 -6.74 5.34
C THR A 223 -14.10 -8.22 5.29
N LEU A 224 -13.63 -8.95 6.30
CA LEU A 224 -13.93 -10.34 6.55
C LEU A 224 -15.15 -10.39 7.47
N LYS A 225 -16.14 -11.18 7.06
CA LYS A 225 -17.43 -11.30 7.72
C LYS A 225 -17.22 -11.58 9.22
N LYS A 226 -17.89 -10.77 10.05
CA LYS A 226 -17.98 -10.97 11.49
C LYS A 226 -18.50 -12.39 11.74
N ILE A 227 -17.78 -13.17 12.56
CA ILE A 227 -18.40 -14.33 13.19
C ILE A 227 -19.34 -13.73 14.24
N ASP A 228 -20.65 -13.75 13.94
CA ASP A 228 -21.69 -13.49 14.92
C ASP A 228 -21.70 -14.59 16.00
#